data_AF-A0A386WVI1-F1
#
_entry.id   AF-A0A386WVI1-F1
#
_cell.length_a   1.000
_cell.length_b   1.000
_cell.length_c   1.000
_cell.angle_alpha   90.00
_cell.angle_beta   90.00
_cell.angle_gamma   90.00
#
_symmetry.space_group_name_H-M   'P 1'
#
loop_
_entity.id
_entity.type
_entity.pdbx_description
1 polymer ?
#
loop_
_entity_poly.entity_id
_entity_poly.type
_entity_poly.pdbx_seq_one_letter_code
_entity_poly.pdbx_strand_id
1 'polypeptide(L)'
;MSETGTAVPGPRSGGPTTVADPAESAWAEYVAAARALDGVRRAAATAAGEQARSVAAAREELTAVRERLAPQQSRLRDLGVPAMSLVPTPPEVTEVARSMAGGPSAVLAALRAAGDWADAADDTLSARGLPRLARWPSRPRNLLVYGPLALVVPLLQLLLYAVAGPGPVTVLALLVGLPLPAVAFMLGWLAVGRVFRPRPTDRVDRTPRFGALVCLVPAVLTAAGLLLAMLPD
;
A
#
# COMPACT_ATOMS: atom_id res chain seq x y z
N MET A 1 -32.20 102.25 -13.51
CA MET A 1 -31.50 101.14 -14.16
C MET A 1 -30.58 100.54 -13.10
N SER A 2 -31.10 99.77 -12.15
CA SER A 2 -31.48 98.35 -12.26
C SER A 2 -30.37 97.50 -12.86
N GLU A 3 -29.52 96.96 -11.99
CA GLU A 3 -29.13 95.55 -12.08
C GLU A 3 -28.84 95.01 -10.67
N THR A 4 -29.72 94.09 -10.29
CA THR A 4 -29.77 93.27 -9.08
C THR A 4 -28.74 92.15 -9.17
N GLY A 5 -27.71 92.20 -8.33
CA GLY A 5 -26.80 91.08 -8.08
C GLY A 5 -27.18 90.35 -6.79
N THR A 6 -27.83 89.22 -6.93
CA THR A 6 -28.37 88.35 -5.88
C THR A 6 -27.26 87.71 -5.04
N ALA A 7 -27.16 88.07 -3.75
CA ALA A 7 -26.32 87.35 -2.80
C ALA A 7 -26.98 86.00 -2.46
N VAL A 8 -26.39 84.90 -2.91
CA VAL A 8 -26.83 83.52 -2.61
C VAL A 8 -26.34 83.13 -1.20
N PRO A 9 -27.21 82.62 -0.30
CA PRO A 9 -26.77 82.05 0.97
C PRO A 9 -26.14 80.66 0.72
N GLY A 10 -24.97 80.41 1.34
CA GLY A 10 -24.12 79.25 1.05
C GLY A 10 -24.65 77.88 1.51
N PRO A 11 -23.90 76.80 1.25
CA PRO A 11 -24.12 75.53 1.93
C PRO A 11 -23.51 75.61 3.34
N ARG A 12 -24.35 75.44 4.36
CA ARG A 12 -23.90 75.16 5.73
C ARG A 12 -23.14 73.84 5.72
N SER A 13 -21.83 73.88 5.95
CA SER A 13 -21.01 72.75 6.35
C SER A 13 -21.45 72.31 7.76
N GLY A 14 -22.48 71.48 7.83
CA GLY A 14 -23.06 71.01 9.08
C GLY A 14 -23.85 69.74 8.84
N GLY A 15 -23.20 68.71 8.31
CA GLY A 15 -23.75 67.36 8.40
C GLY A 15 -23.89 67.00 9.88
N PRO A 16 -25.00 66.38 10.32
CA PRO A 16 -25.13 65.94 11.68
C PRO A 16 -24.07 64.86 11.90
N THR A 17 -23.01 65.21 12.61
CA THR A 17 -22.26 64.22 13.37
C THR A 17 -23.26 63.71 14.41
N THR A 18 -24.05 62.69 14.05
CA THR A 18 -24.77 61.89 15.02
C THR A 18 -23.72 61.30 15.92
N VAL A 19 -23.44 62.00 17.02
CA VAL A 19 -22.75 61.45 18.17
C VAL A 19 -23.67 60.33 18.62
N ALA A 20 -23.33 59.09 18.22
CA ALA A 20 -24.05 57.91 18.67
C ALA A 20 -24.13 57.97 20.20
N ASP A 21 -25.30 57.64 20.75
CA ASP A 21 -25.49 57.64 22.19
C ASP A 21 -24.38 56.77 22.82
N PRO A 22 -23.56 57.28 23.75
CA PRO A 22 -22.50 56.51 24.39
C PRO A 22 -23.01 55.19 24.99
N ALA A 23 -24.30 55.09 25.35
CA ALA A 23 -24.91 53.83 25.79
C ALA A 23 -25.09 52.83 24.63
N GLU A 24 -25.48 53.31 23.44
CA GLU A 24 -25.67 52.47 22.25
C GLU A 24 -24.31 51.95 21.72
N SER A 25 -23.28 52.79 21.72
CA SER A 25 -21.93 52.36 21.35
C SER A 25 -21.36 51.34 22.32
N ALA A 26 -21.50 51.56 23.64
CA ALA A 26 -21.06 50.61 24.66
C ALA A 26 -21.79 49.26 24.56
N TRP A 27 -23.09 49.27 24.25
CA TRP A 27 -23.86 48.06 24.00
C TRP A 27 -23.38 47.32 22.74
N ALA A 28 -23.12 48.03 21.65
CA ALA A 28 -22.60 47.44 20.42
C ALA A 28 -21.22 46.79 20.63
N GLU A 29 -20.34 47.43 21.39
CA GLU A 29 -19.03 46.89 21.79
C GLU A 29 -19.18 45.63 22.64
N TYR A 30 -20.07 45.64 23.63
CA TYR A 30 -20.37 44.46 24.43
C TYR A 30 -20.85 43.29 23.58
N VAL A 31 -21.81 43.52 22.67
CA VAL A 31 -22.33 42.46 21.78
C VAL A 31 -21.25 41.96 20.83
N ALA A 32 -20.38 42.83 20.32
CA ALA A 32 -19.23 42.43 19.51
C ALA A 32 -18.25 41.56 20.31
N ALA A 33 -17.91 41.95 21.54
CA ALA A 33 -17.06 41.16 22.44
C ALA A 33 -17.69 39.81 22.79
N ALA A 34 -19.00 39.76 23.05
CA ALA A 34 -19.73 38.51 23.33
C ALA A 34 -19.72 37.55 22.13
N ARG A 35 -19.89 38.07 20.91
CA ARG A 35 -19.78 37.27 19.67
C ARG A 35 -18.36 36.76 19.45
N ALA A 36 -17.35 37.59 19.73
CA ALA A 36 -15.95 37.19 19.64
C ALA A 36 -15.63 36.06 20.64
N LEU A 37 -16.10 36.18 21.89
CA LEU A 37 -15.95 35.15 22.91
C LEU A 37 -16.63 33.83 22.53
N ASP A 38 -17.86 33.89 22.00
CA ASP A 38 -18.54 32.68 21.52
C ASP A 38 -17.81 32.04 20.32
N GLY A 39 -17.22 32.86 19.45
CA GLY A 39 -16.34 32.40 18.38
C GLY A 39 -15.13 31.62 18.92
N VAL A 40 -14.42 32.16 19.92
CA VAL A 40 -13.30 31.50 20.59
C VAL A 40 -13.74 30.21 21.27
N ARG A 41 -14.88 30.21 21.98
CA ARG A 41 -15.43 29.01 22.65
C ARG A 41 -15.71 27.90 21.65
N ARG A 42 -16.31 28.21 20.51
CA ARG A 42 -16.58 27.24 19.45
C ARG A 42 -15.29 26.71 18.82
N ALA A 43 -14.33 27.58 18.53
CA ALA A 43 -13.02 27.16 18.01
C ALA A 43 -12.29 26.22 18.99
N ALA A 44 -12.29 26.54 20.29
CA ALA A 44 -11.71 25.70 21.32
C ALA A 44 -12.41 24.33 21.44
N ALA A 45 -13.75 24.30 21.37
CA ALA A 45 -14.51 23.06 21.38
C ALA A 45 -14.19 22.18 20.16
N THR A 46 -14.06 22.76 18.96
CA THR A 46 -13.66 22.05 17.75
C THR A 46 -12.25 21.47 17.87
N ALA A 47 -11.28 22.27 18.32
CA ALA A 47 -9.90 21.84 18.51
C ALA A 47 -9.79 20.71 19.55
N ALA A 48 -10.50 20.81 20.67
CA ALA A 48 -10.56 19.76 21.67
C ALA A 48 -11.17 18.46 21.11
N GLY A 49 -12.20 18.56 20.26
CA GLY A 49 -12.81 17.41 19.59
C GLY A 49 -11.86 16.72 18.59
N GLU A 50 -11.04 17.49 17.86
CA GLU A 50 -9.98 16.95 17.00
C GLU A 50 -8.88 16.25 17.79
N GLN A 51 -8.47 16.85 18.91
CA GLN A 51 -7.50 16.25 19.80
C GLN A 51 -8.03 14.94 20.42
N ALA A 52 -9.28 14.92 20.85
CA ALA A 52 -9.91 13.70 21.40
C ALA A 52 -9.96 12.58 20.36
N ARG A 53 -10.33 12.89 19.10
CA ARG A 53 -10.33 11.91 18.00
C ARG A 53 -8.94 11.37 17.68
N SER A 54 -7.93 12.23 17.64
CA SER A 54 -6.54 11.78 17.40
C SER A 54 -6.00 10.92 18.53
N VAL A 55 -6.32 11.23 19.80
CA VAL A 55 -5.97 10.38 20.96
C VAL A 55 -6.68 9.02 20.90
N ALA A 56 -7.97 8.99 20.55
CA ALA A 56 -8.71 7.74 20.41
C ALA A 56 -8.09 6.85 19.32
N ALA A 57 -7.84 7.42 18.13
CA ALA A 57 -7.16 6.70 17.05
C ALA A 57 -5.76 6.23 17.45
N ALA A 58 -4.99 7.05 18.19
CA ALA A 58 -3.66 6.65 18.67
C ALA A 58 -3.74 5.46 19.64
N ARG A 59 -4.77 5.38 20.49
CA ARG A 59 -4.96 4.24 21.40
C ARG A 59 -5.33 2.96 20.66
N GLU A 60 -6.16 3.06 19.62
CA GLU A 60 -6.51 1.93 18.75
C GLU A 60 -5.27 1.40 18.04
N GLU A 61 -4.49 2.28 17.39
CA GLU A 61 -3.26 1.89 16.71
C GLU A 61 -2.22 1.30 17.67
N LEU A 62 -2.06 1.88 18.87
CA LEU A 62 -1.14 1.33 19.89
C LEU A 62 -1.53 -0.08 20.32
N THR A 63 -2.82 -0.35 20.46
CA THR A 63 -3.31 -1.70 20.78
C THR A 63 -2.99 -2.66 19.64
N ALA A 64 -3.28 -2.26 18.40
CA ALA A 64 -2.97 -3.07 17.21
C ALA A 64 -1.47 -3.37 17.06
N VAL A 65 -0.60 -2.37 17.27
CA VAL A 65 0.86 -2.55 17.21
C VAL A 65 1.33 -3.52 18.31
N ARG A 66 0.81 -3.41 19.54
CA ARG A 66 1.17 -4.32 20.65
C ARG A 66 0.76 -5.76 20.37
N GLU A 67 -0.45 -5.97 19.87
CA GLU A 67 -0.95 -7.29 19.50
C GLU A 67 -0.09 -7.95 18.42
N ARG A 68 0.46 -7.17 17.48
CA ARG A 68 1.37 -7.66 16.43
C ARG A 68 2.78 -7.92 16.93
N LEU A 69 3.33 -7.08 17.80
CA LEU A 69 4.71 -7.22 18.28
C LEU A 69 4.91 -8.44 19.20
N ALA A 70 3.91 -8.82 20.00
CA ALA A 70 4.01 -9.96 20.90
C ALA A 70 4.39 -11.30 20.20
N PRO A 71 3.69 -11.75 19.15
CA PRO A 71 4.07 -12.97 18.42
C PRO A 71 5.40 -12.81 17.66
N GLN A 72 5.72 -11.62 17.13
CA GLN A 72 7.00 -11.38 16.46
C GLN A 72 8.18 -11.53 17.43
N GLN A 73 8.06 -10.98 18.63
CA GLN A 73 9.09 -11.09 19.66
C GLN A 73 9.27 -12.54 20.10
N SER A 74 8.20 -13.33 20.21
CA SER A 74 8.29 -14.78 20.48
C SER A 74 9.08 -15.50 19.38
N ARG A 75 8.70 -15.28 18.10
CA ARG A 75 9.39 -15.92 16.96
C ARG A 75 10.86 -15.56 16.89
N LEU A 76 11.22 -14.30 17.15
CA LEU A 76 12.62 -13.87 17.16
C LEU A 76 13.43 -14.55 18.28
N ARG A 77 12.83 -14.75 19.46
CA ARG A 77 13.46 -15.54 20.54
C ARG A 77 13.64 -17.00 20.14
N ASP A 78 12.63 -17.59 19.50
CA ASP A 78 12.71 -18.98 19.00
C ASP A 78 13.81 -19.15 17.93
N LEU A 79 14.09 -18.09 17.16
CA LEU A 79 15.20 -18.01 16.20
C LEU A 79 16.56 -17.71 16.86
N GLY A 80 16.63 -17.59 18.19
CA GLY A 80 17.87 -17.39 18.94
C GLY A 80 18.33 -15.93 19.03
N VAL A 81 17.48 -14.95 18.72
CA VAL A 81 17.85 -13.53 18.89
C VAL A 81 17.99 -13.19 20.38
N PRO A 82 19.13 -12.60 20.81
CA PRO A 82 19.35 -12.24 22.20
C PRO A 82 18.28 -11.28 22.72
N ALA A 83 17.80 -11.50 23.95
CA ALA A 83 16.77 -10.66 24.56
C ALA A 83 17.19 -9.18 24.67
N MET A 84 18.48 -8.90 24.86
CA MET A 84 19.00 -7.53 24.90
C MET A 84 18.78 -6.76 23.58
N SER A 85 18.77 -7.46 22.45
CA SER A 85 18.55 -6.86 21.13
C SER A 85 17.05 -6.61 20.84
N LEU A 86 16.15 -7.15 21.66
CA LEU A 86 14.70 -7.00 21.53
C LEU A 86 14.15 -5.87 22.43
N VAL A 87 15.03 -5.18 23.15
CA VAL A 87 14.68 -4.04 24.02
C VAL A 87 15.30 -2.78 23.42
N PRO A 88 14.51 -1.72 23.18
CA PRO A 88 15.03 -0.49 22.64
C PRO A 88 16.03 0.15 23.60
N THR A 89 17.07 0.76 23.04
CA THR A 89 18.10 1.42 23.85
C THR A 89 17.62 2.80 24.35
N PRO A 90 18.13 3.31 25.48
CA PRO A 90 17.77 4.66 25.97
C PRO A 90 17.87 5.80 24.93
N PRO A 91 18.91 5.86 24.05
CA PRO A 91 18.95 6.90 23.02
C PRO A 91 17.84 6.74 21.96
N GLU A 92 17.51 5.52 21.55
CA GLU A 92 16.40 5.25 20.61
C GLU A 92 15.06 5.73 21.18
N VAL A 93 14.80 5.45 22.46
CA VAL A 93 13.59 5.92 23.15
C VAL A 93 13.52 7.45 23.18
N THR A 94 14.65 8.11 23.43
CA THR A 94 14.73 9.57 23.49
C THR A 94 14.52 10.22 22.12
N GLU A 95 15.05 9.61 21.05
CA GLU A 95 14.85 10.08 19.67
C GLU A 95 13.38 10.01 19.25
N VAL A 96 12.72 8.86 19.50
CA VAL A 96 11.31 8.67 19.19
C VAL A 96 10.42 9.54 20.08
N ALA A 97 10.77 9.75 21.36
CA ALA A 97 10.05 10.68 22.22
C ALA A 97 10.07 12.11 21.66
N ARG A 98 11.19 12.55 21.06
CA ARG A 98 11.31 13.87 20.44
C ARG A 98 10.42 14.01 19.21
N SER A 99 10.29 12.97 18.38
CA SER A 99 9.42 13.02 17.20
C SER A 99 7.94 13.09 17.56
N MET A 100 7.56 12.60 18.74
CA MET A 100 6.19 12.65 19.27
C MET A 100 5.86 13.95 20.04
N ALA A 101 6.84 14.82 20.28
CA ALA A 101 6.66 16.05 21.07
C ALA A 101 5.65 17.04 20.45
N GLY A 102 5.34 16.91 19.16
CA GLY A 102 4.37 17.74 18.43
C GLY A 102 2.89 17.50 18.81
N GLY A 103 2.61 16.58 19.72
CA GLY A 103 1.27 16.32 20.25
C GLY A 103 0.57 15.08 19.66
N PRO A 104 -0.74 14.91 19.88
CA PRO A 104 -1.44 13.64 19.59
C PRO A 104 -1.45 13.21 18.13
N SER A 105 -1.43 14.15 17.19
CA SER A 105 -1.30 13.85 15.76
C SER A 105 0.08 13.30 15.40
N ALA A 106 1.14 13.82 16.02
CA ALA A 106 2.51 13.31 15.86
C ALA A 106 2.65 11.90 16.45
N VAL A 107 2.05 11.66 17.62
CA VAL A 107 1.98 10.32 18.23
C VAL A 107 1.25 9.33 17.32
N LEU A 108 0.10 9.72 16.77
CA LEU A 108 -0.65 8.88 15.84
C LEU A 108 0.16 8.57 14.56
N ALA A 109 0.86 9.55 14.01
CA ALA A 109 1.73 9.34 12.85
C ALA A 109 2.88 8.38 13.16
N ALA A 110 3.51 8.51 14.33
CA ALA A 110 4.57 7.61 14.78
C ALA A 110 4.05 6.17 14.98
N LEU A 111 2.84 6.00 15.52
CA LEU A 111 2.22 4.67 15.68
C LEU A 111 1.86 4.02 14.35
N ARG A 112 1.35 4.78 13.38
CA ARG A 112 1.10 4.26 12.03
C ARG A 112 2.40 3.79 11.36
N ALA A 113 3.45 4.61 11.45
CA ALA A 113 4.76 4.22 10.96
C ALA A 113 5.26 2.94 11.65
N ALA A 114 5.10 2.82 12.98
CA ALA A 114 5.44 1.60 13.71
C ALA A 114 4.62 0.38 13.24
N GLY A 115 3.34 0.57 12.90
CA GLY A 115 2.50 -0.45 12.25
C GLY A 115 3.07 -0.91 10.91
N ASP A 116 3.45 0.03 10.04
CA ASP A 116 4.07 -0.28 8.74
C ASP A 116 5.39 -1.05 8.91
N TRP A 117 6.21 -0.67 9.91
CA TRP A 117 7.45 -1.39 10.24
C TRP A 117 7.17 -2.80 10.77
N ALA A 118 6.16 -2.96 11.63
CA ALA A 118 5.76 -4.27 12.14
C ALA A 118 5.26 -5.19 11.01
N ASP A 119 4.53 -4.66 10.04
CA ASP A 119 4.07 -5.42 8.88
C ASP A 119 5.23 -5.83 7.97
N ALA A 120 6.14 -4.90 7.69
CA ALA A 120 7.35 -5.21 6.95
C ALA A 120 8.20 -6.29 7.67
N ALA A 121 8.28 -6.24 9.00
CA ALA A 121 8.98 -7.24 9.78
C ALA A 121 8.31 -8.62 9.69
N ASP A 122 6.99 -8.71 9.82
CA ASP A 122 6.27 -9.99 9.67
C ASP A 122 6.43 -10.57 8.26
N ASP A 123 6.46 -9.72 7.22
CA ASP A 123 6.77 -10.15 5.86
C ASP A 123 8.18 -10.74 5.75
N THR A 124 9.18 -10.14 6.42
CA THR A 124 10.53 -10.72 6.44
C THR A 124 10.62 -12.03 7.22
N LEU A 125 9.89 -12.16 8.33
CA LEU A 125 9.87 -13.37 9.17
C LEU A 125 9.10 -14.51 8.51
N SER A 126 8.01 -14.20 7.80
CA SER A 126 7.19 -15.18 7.08
C SER A 126 7.82 -15.63 5.76
N ALA A 127 8.66 -14.79 5.15
CA ALA A 127 9.48 -15.14 4.00
C ALA A 127 10.60 -16.12 4.41
N ARG A 128 10.25 -17.40 4.64
CA ARG A 128 11.11 -18.58 4.94
C ARG A 128 12.49 -18.59 4.26
N GLY A 129 13.42 -17.72 4.65
CA GLY A 129 14.71 -17.53 3.98
C GLY A 129 14.65 -16.99 2.55
N LEU A 130 13.51 -16.50 2.05
CA LEU A 130 13.34 -15.99 0.67
C LEU A 130 13.15 -14.46 0.55
N PRO A 131 13.62 -13.58 1.47
CA PRO A 131 13.38 -12.13 1.41
C PRO A 131 14.02 -11.45 0.19
N ARG A 132 14.87 -12.16 -0.56
CA ARG A 132 15.43 -11.72 -1.85
C ARG A 132 14.48 -11.93 -3.03
N LEU A 133 13.62 -12.94 -3.02
CA LEU A 133 12.75 -13.29 -4.16
C LEU A 133 11.50 -12.40 -4.26
N ALA A 134 11.03 -11.86 -3.13
CA ALA A 134 9.93 -10.89 -3.13
C ALA A 134 10.34 -9.54 -3.78
N ARG A 135 11.62 -9.17 -3.69
CA ARG A 135 12.21 -7.96 -4.29
C ARG A 135 12.60 -8.13 -5.77
N TRP A 136 12.57 -9.37 -6.29
CA TRP A 136 12.90 -9.62 -7.69
C TRP A 136 11.81 -9.06 -8.61
N PRO A 137 12.18 -8.51 -9.78
CA PRO A 137 11.21 -8.09 -10.77
C PRO A 137 10.25 -9.24 -11.11
N SER A 138 9.01 -8.92 -11.49
CA SER A 138 7.93 -9.89 -11.69
C SER A 138 8.30 -11.01 -12.68
N ARG A 139 9.12 -10.68 -13.69
CA ARG A 139 9.56 -11.62 -14.75
C ARG A 139 10.48 -12.74 -14.25
N PRO A 140 11.64 -12.48 -13.62
CA PRO A 140 12.52 -13.54 -13.12
C PRO A 140 11.89 -14.35 -11.97
N ARG A 141 11.05 -13.73 -11.12
CA ARG A 141 10.29 -14.44 -10.08
C ARG A 141 9.31 -15.45 -10.68
N ASN A 142 8.58 -15.03 -11.70
CA ASN A 142 7.63 -15.90 -12.41
C ASN A 142 8.37 -16.97 -13.23
N LEU A 143 9.50 -16.65 -13.85
CA LEU A 143 10.32 -17.60 -14.62
C LEU A 143 10.87 -18.74 -13.73
N LEU A 144 11.20 -18.46 -12.47
CA LEU A 144 11.70 -19.48 -11.54
C LEU A 144 10.62 -20.52 -11.18
N VAL A 145 9.34 -20.14 -11.26
CA VAL A 145 8.20 -21.03 -11.00
C VAL A 145 7.72 -21.70 -12.28
N TYR A 146 7.57 -20.94 -13.38
CA TYR A 146 7.12 -21.49 -14.65
C TYR A 146 8.20 -22.31 -15.36
N GLY A 147 9.48 -21.99 -15.19
CA GLY A 147 10.61 -22.60 -15.90
C GLY A 147 10.76 -24.11 -15.66
N PRO A 148 10.88 -24.58 -14.40
CA PRO A 148 10.97 -26.01 -14.12
C PRO A 148 9.75 -26.77 -14.62
N LEU A 149 8.56 -26.18 -14.50
CA LEU A 149 7.30 -26.80 -14.91
C LEU A 149 7.14 -26.85 -16.44
N ALA A 150 7.64 -25.83 -17.15
CA ALA A 150 7.68 -25.76 -18.60
C ALA A 150 8.61 -26.82 -19.22
N LEU A 151 9.59 -27.33 -18.46
CA LEU A 151 10.51 -28.37 -18.92
C LEU A 151 9.93 -29.79 -18.78
N VAL A 152 8.93 -30.01 -17.92
CA VAL A 152 8.38 -31.34 -17.66
C VAL A 152 7.81 -31.97 -18.94
N VAL A 153 6.99 -31.23 -19.68
CA VAL A 153 6.33 -31.72 -20.90
C VAL A 153 7.32 -32.03 -22.03
N PRO A 154 8.23 -31.12 -22.44
CA PRO A 154 9.20 -31.42 -23.49
C PRO A 154 10.16 -32.56 -23.10
N LEU A 155 10.55 -32.67 -21.82
CA LEU A 155 11.35 -33.83 -21.36
C LEU A 155 10.58 -35.15 -21.48
N LEU A 156 9.29 -35.15 -21.16
CA LEU A 156 8.44 -36.34 -21.33
C LEU A 156 8.30 -36.73 -22.80
N GLN A 157 8.15 -35.75 -23.71
CA GLN A 157 8.09 -35.99 -25.16
C GLN A 157 9.40 -36.58 -25.70
N LEU A 158 10.55 -36.04 -25.28
CA LEU A 158 11.87 -36.58 -25.66
C LEU A 158 12.07 -38.01 -25.14
N LEU A 159 11.68 -38.27 -23.90
CA LEU A 159 11.75 -39.61 -23.30
C LEU A 159 10.84 -40.60 -24.05
N LEU A 160 9.61 -40.19 -24.35
CA LEU A 160 8.67 -41.01 -25.13
C LEU A 160 9.21 -41.30 -26.53
N TYR A 161 9.75 -40.31 -27.23
CA TYR A 161 10.37 -40.51 -28.54
C TYR A 161 11.58 -41.47 -28.46
N ALA A 162 12.43 -41.32 -27.44
CA ALA A 162 13.58 -42.19 -27.24
C ALA A 162 13.20 -43.66 -26.96
N VAL A 163 12.08 -43.90 -26.25
CA VAL A 163 11.63 -45.25 -25.87
C VAL A 163 10.76 -45.89 -26.96
N ALA A 164 9.82 -45.15 -27.54
CA ALA A 164 8.85 -45.66 -28.51
C ALA A 164 9.38 -45.64 -29.96
N GLY A 165 10.40 -44.82 -30.24
CA GLY A 165 10.96 -44.64 -31.57
C GLY A 165 10.00 -43.94 -32.55
N PRO A 166 10.38 -43.83 -33.82
CA PRO A 166 9.54 -43.23 -34.84
C PRO A 166 8.36 -44.14 -35.23
N GLY A 167 7.12 -43.70 -35.02
CA GLY A 167 5.93 -44.48 -35.38
C GLY A 167 4.59 -43.82 -35.02
N PRO A 168 3.46 -44.43 -35.45
CA PRO A 168 2.11 -43.87 -35.26
C PRO A 168 1.70 -43.75 -33.78
N VAL A 169 2.24 -44.61 -32.92
CA VAL A 169 2.05 -44.55 -31.46
C VAL A 169 2.65 -43.26 -30.89
N THR A 170 3.84 -42.89 -31.35
CA THR A 170 4.54 -41.65 -30.94
C THR A 170 3.82 -40.41 -31.45
N VAL A 171 3.27 -40.45 -32.68
CA VAL A 171 2.43 -39.37 -33.21
C VAL A 171 1.15 -39.20 -32.39
N LEU A 172 0.44 -40.29 -32.08
CA LEU A 172 -0.77 -40.24 -31.26
C LEU A 172 -0.46 -39.73 -29.84
N ALA A 173 0.65 -40.17 -29.23
CA ALA A 173 1.09 -39.70 -27.93
C ALA A 173 1.43 -38.20 -27.90
N LEU A 174 2.03 -37.67 -28.98
CA LEU A 174 2.29 -36.23 -29.12
C LEU A 174 0.98 -35.42 -29.26
N LEU A 175 0.00 -35.93 -30.03
CA LEU A 175 -1.31 -35.29 -30.19
C LEU A 175 -2.11 -35.28 -28.87
N VAL A 176 -2.12 -36.41 -28.15
CA VAL A 176 -2.75 -36.51 -26.82
C VAL A 176 -1.97 -35.72 -25.77
N GLY A 177 -0.67 -35.49 -25.98
CA GLY A 177 0.21 -34.67 -25.15
C GLY A 177 0.00 -33.16 -25.30
N LEU A 178 -0.69 -32.71 -26.35
CA LEU A 178 -0.92 -31.29 -26.67
C LEU A 178 -1.59 -30.44 -25.57
N PRO A 179 -2.51 -30.97 -24.73
CA PRO A 179 -3.12 -30.19 -23.64
C PRO A 179 -2.26 -30.16 -22.36
N LEU A 180 -1.25 -31.04 -22.20
CA LEU A 180 -0.42 -31.08 -20.99
C LEU A 180 0.30 -29.75 -20.66
N PRO A 181 0.81 -28.97 -21.63
CA PRO A 181 1.37 -27.64 -21.36
C PRO A 181 0.37 -26.66 -20.73
N ALA A 182 -0.92 -26.76 -21.10
CA ALA A 182 -1.97 -25.94 -20.51
C ALA A 182 -2.27 -26.36 -19.06
N VAL A 183 -2.21 -27.66 -18.76
CA VAL A 183 -2.34 -28.19 -17.39
C VAL A 183 -1.14 -27.77 -16.53
N ALA A 184 0.08 -27.86 -17.07
CA ALA A 184 1.29 -27.36 -16.41
C ALA A 184 1.19 -25.86 -16.12
N PHE A 185 0.74 -25.07 -17.09
CA PHE A 185 0.48 -23.63 -16.89
C PHE A 185 -0.54 -23.38 -15.76
N MET A 186 -1.66 -24.11 -15.72
CA MET A 186 -2.68 -23.96 -14.68
C MET A 186 -2.14 -24.31 -13.28
N LEU A 187 -1.31 -25.34 -13.17
CA LEU A 187 -0.65 -25.71 -11.91
C LEU A 187 0.37 -24.66 -11.47
N GLY A 188 1.17 -24.14 -12.39
CA GLY A 188 2.11 -23.04 -12.13
C GLY A 188 1.40 -21.76 -11.69
N TRP A 189 0.29 -21.41 -12.36
CA TRP A 189 -0.56 -20.28 -12.00
C TRP A 189 -1.13 -20.39 -10.59
N LEU A 190 -1.63 -21.58 -10.22
CA LEU A 190 -2.17 -21.85 -8.89
C LEU A 190 -1.09 -21.82 -7.80
N ALA A 191 0.10 -22.34 -8.11
CA ALA A 191 1.26 -22.31 -7.23
C ALA A 191 1.74 -20.87 -6.96
N VAL A 192 1.82 -20.02 -7.99
CA VAL A 192 2.15 -18.60 -7.83
C VAL A 192 1.14 -17.89 -6.91
N GLY A 193 -0.16 -18.16 -7.08
CA GLY A 193 -1.21 -17.57 -6.24
C GLY A 193 -1.20 -18.05 -4.77
N ARG A 194 -0.66 -19.25 -4.51
CA ARG A 194 -0.53 -19.83 -3.16
C ARG A 194 0.75 -19.43 -2.45
N VAL A 195 1.87 -19.33 -3.19
CA VAL A 195 3.20 -18.99 -2.67
C VAL A 195 3.37 -17.48 -2.51
N PHE A 196 2.76 -16.68 -3.40
CA PHE A 196 2.75 -15.23 -3.34
C PHE A 196 1.31 -14.75 -3.09
N ARG A 197 0.88 -14.82 -1.83
CA ARG A 197 -0.45 -14.29 -1.42
C ARG A 197 -0.52 -12.78 -1.71
N PRO A 198 -1.58 -12.28 -2.37
CA PRO A 198 -1.80 -10.84 -2.51
C PRO A 198 -2.04 -10.18 -1.15
N ARG A 199 -1.41 -9.02 -0.92
CA ARG A 199 -1.79 -8.11 0.17
C ARG A 199 -3.17 -7.49 -0.13
N PRO A 200 -3.92 -6.99 0.87
CA PRO A 200 -5.23 -6.36 0.65
C PRO A 200 -5.22 -5.15 -0.28
N THR A 201 -4.08 -4.47 -0.42
CA THR A 201 -3.90 -3.24 -1.20
C THR A 201 -3.01 -3.39 -2.44
N ASP A 202 -2.37 -4.55 -2.62
CA ASP A 202 -1.37 -4.75 -3.68
C ASP A 202 -1.82 -5.85 -4.66
N ARG A 203 -2.01 -5.50 -5.93
CA ARG A 203 -2.35 -6.48 -6.96
C ARG A 203 -1.08 -7.21 -7.32
N VAL A 204 -1.02 -8.51 -7.02
CA VAL A 204 0.04 -9.37 -7.55
C VAL A 204 0.03 -9.22 -9.08
N ASP A 205 1.11 -8.68 -9.62
CA ASP A 205 1.36 -8.56 -11.04
C ASP A 205 1.56 -9.96 -11.63
N ARG A 206 0.44 -10.65 -11.80
CA ARG A 206 0.36 -11.93 -12.49
C ARG A 206 0.52 -11.57 -13.95
N THR A 207 1.57 -12.07 -14.59
CA THR A 207 1.79 -11.91 -16.03
C THR A 207 1.27 -13.17 -16.76
N PRO A 208 -0.06 -13.42 -16.85
CA PRO A 208 -0.63 -14.66 -17.39
C PRO A 208 -0.14 -14.96 -18.80
N ARG A 209 -0.07 -13.91 -19.63
CA ARG A 209 0.38 -14.03 -21.03
C ARG A 209 1.83 -14.50 -21.11
N PHE A 210 2.69 -14.04 -20.20
CA PHE A 210 4.10 -14.46 -20.15
C PHE A 210 4.24 -15.89 -19.65
N GLY A 211 3.50 -16.28 -18.60
CA GLY A 211 3.51 -17.66 -18.10
C GLY A 211 3.00 -18.66 -19.15
N ALA A 212 1.96 -18.30 -19.89
CA ALA A 212 1.44 -19.12 -20.98
C ALA A 212 2.49 -19.32 -22.09
N LEU A 213 3.17 -18.24 -22.50
CA LEU A 213 4.25 -18.33 -23.48
C LEU A 213 5.41 -19.22 -23.00
N VAL A 214 5.85 -19.06 -21.75
CA VAL A 214 6.96 -19.85 -21.20
C VAL A 214 6.63 -21.33 -21.13
N CYS A 215 5.39 -21.71 -20.82
CA CYS A 215 4.98 -23.12 -20.76
C CYS A 215 4.66 -23.72 -22.14
N LEU A 216 4.10 -22.93 -23.06
CA LEU A 216 3.57 -23.43 -24.33
C LEU A 216 4.64 -23.48 -25.42
N VAL A 217 5.53 -22.48 -25.50
CA VAL A 217 6.54 -22.37 -26.55
C VAL A 217 7.51 -23.57 -26.57
N PRO A 218 8.12 -24.00 -25.45
CA PRO A 218 9.06 -25.13 -25.47
C PRO A 218 8.39 -26.43 -25.89
N ALA A 219 7.20 -26.73 -25.35
CA ALA A 219 6.48 -27.96 -25.66
C ALA A 219 6.02 -28.03 -27.12
N VAL A 220 5.58 -26.90 -27.70
CA VAL A 220 5.19 -26.86 -29.11
C VAL A 220 6.41 -26.98 -30.03
N LEU A 221 7.52 -26.30 -29.71
CA LEU A 221 8.75 -26.42 -30.49
C LEU A 221 9.32 -27.83 -30.46
N THR A 222 9.33 -28.50 -29.30
CA THR A 222 9.79 -29.89 -29.18
C THR A 222 8.88 -30.83 -29.96
N ALA A 223 7.55 -30.72 -29.84
CA ALA A 223 6.63 -31.55 -30.60
C ALA A 223 6.76 -31.33 -32.13
N ALA A 224 6.87 -30.07 -32.58
CA ALA A 224 7.04 -29.74 -33.98
C ALA A 224 8.37 -30.28 -34.53
N GLY A 225 9.46 -30.14 -33.79
CA GLY A 225 10.78 -30.68 -34.17
C GLY A 225 10.79 -32.20 -34.27
N LEU A 226 10.14 -32.90 -33.34
CA LEU A 226 10.01 -34.36 -33.38
C LEU A 226 9.17 -34.82 -34.58
N LEU A 227 8.05 -34.15 -34.86
CA LEU A 227 7.24 -34.45 -36.04
C LEU A 227 8.00 -34.20 -37.35
N LEU A 228 8.79 -33.11 -37.40
CA LEU A 228 9.61 -32.79 -38.56
C LEU A 228 10.72 -33.83 -38.81
N ALA A 229 11.33 -34.33 -37.73
CA ALA A 229 12.32 -35.41 -37.79
C ALA A 229 11.74 -36.77 -38.20
N MET A 230 10.42 -36.95 -38.16
CA MET A 230 9.72 -38.18 -38.55
C MET A 230 9.16 -38.13 -39.97
N LEU A 231 9.22 -36.99 -40.65
CA LEU A 231 8.85 -36.89 -42.06
C LEU A 231 9.89 -37.63 -42.90
N PRO A 232 9.48 -38.53 -43.81
CA PRO A 232 10.40 -39.14 -44.77
C PRO A 232 10.91 -38.06 -45.74
N ASP A 233 12.22 -38.10 -46.04
CA ASP A 233 12.83 -37.30 -47.12
C ASP A 233 12.24 -37.66 -48.49
#